data_AF-A0A2I1ED85-F1
#
_entry.id   AF-A0A2I1ED85-F1
#
_cell.length_a   1.000
_cell.length_b   1.000
_cell.length_c   1.000
_cell.angle_alpha   90.00
_cell.angle_beta   90.00
_cell.angle_gamma   90.00
#
_symmetry.space_group_name_H-M   'P 1'
#
loop_
_entity.id
_entity.type
_entity.pdbx_description
1 polymer ?
#
loop_
_entity_poly.entity_id
_entity_poly.type
_entity_poly.pdbx_seq_one_letter_code
_entity_poly.pdbx_strand_id
1 'polypeptide(L)'
;LSNKYENSYFIGIENKPLYPQEIKPNNLEFVEADVTDGLPFHDNEFDFTHAENMGLVLTPDQWDFVLSELIRVTKPGGYIEISDRRNGHVGDGPIFRKISDASKYIHCFQS
;
A
#
# COMPACT_ATOMS: atom_id res chain seq x y z
N LEU A 1 -12.26 2.86 4.54
CA LEU A 1 -12.23 3.60 5.83
C LEU A 1 -13.09 4.86 5.80
N SER A 2 -12.97 5.70 4.77
CA SER A 2 -13.67 7.00 4.63
C SER A 2 -15.18 6.99 4.88
N ASN A 3 -15.93 6.04 4.31
CA ASN A 3 -17.39 5.90 4.54
C ASN A 3 -17.81 5.63 5.99
N LYS A 4 -16.89 5.14 6.84
CA LYS A 4 -17.19 4.78 8.24
C LYS A 4 -16.76 5.87 9.22
N TYR A 5 -15.74 6.64 8.87
CA TYR A 5 -15.13 7.65 9.74
C TYR A 5 -15.23 9.03 9.08
N GLU A 6 -16.45 9.57 9.06
CA GLU A 6 -16.79 10.80 8.32
C GLU A 6 -16.05 12.05 8.83
N ASN A 7 -15.61 12.06 10.10
CA ASN A 7 -14.82 13.14 10.70
C ASN A 7 -13.31 13.00 10.49
N SER A 8 -12.87 11.95 9.82
CA SER A 8 -11.46 11.73 9.46
C SER A 8 -11.26 12.02 7.99
N TYR A 9 -10.10 12.55 7.63
CA TYR A 9 -9.72 12.81 6.25
C TYR A 9 -8.71 11.75 5.79
N PHE A 10 -8.90 11.23 4.56
CA PHE A 10 -8.12 10.13 4.00
C PHE A 10 -7.49 10.56 2.68
N ILE A 11 -6.23 10.18 2.47
CA ILE A 11 -5.54 10.32 1.20
C ILE A 11 -5.11 8.93 0.74
N GLY A 12 -5.53 8.54 -0.46
CA GLY A 12 -5.05 7.34 -1.15
C GLY A 12 -3.89 7.70 -2.10
N ILE A 13 -2.85 6.88 -2.11
CA ILE A 13 -1.76 6.96 -3.09
C ILE A 13 -1.91 5.83 -4.09
N GLU A 14 -1.78 6.16 -5.37
CA GLU A 14 -1.79 5.16 -6.45
C GLU A 14 -0.96 5.69 -7.62
N ASN A 15 -0.20 4.83 -8.30
CA ASN A 15 0.66 5.28 -9.42
C ASN A 15 -0.06 5.27 -10.78
N LYS A 16 -1.33 4.83 -10.82
CA LYS A 16 -2.22 4.86 -11.98
C LYS A 16 -3.65 5.19 -11.54
N PRO A 17 -4.42 6.01 -12.28
CA PRO A 17 -5.77 6.38 -11.88
C PRO A 17 -6.79 5.23 -12.08
N LEU A 18 -6.70 4.16 -11.29
CA LEU A 18 -7.60 3.00 -11.30
C LEU A 18 -8.82 3.18 -10.38
N TYR A 19 -8.92 4.32 -9.69
CA TYR A 19 -9.98 4.63 -8.74
C TYR A 19 -11.13 5.42 -9.41
N PRO A 20 -12.38 5.27 -8.91
CA PRO A 20 -13.50 6.06 -9.38
C PRO A 20 -13.31 7.55 -9.02
N GLN A 21 -13.22 8.42 -10.04
CA GLN A 21 -13.01 9.85 -9.82
C GLN A 21 -14.28 10.60 -9.41
N GLU A 22 -15.44 10.18 -9.90
CA GLU A 22 -16.70 10.92 -9.72
C GLU A 22 -17.52 10.48 -8.50
N ILE A 23 -17.38 9.21 -8.07
CA ILE A 23 -18.18 8.63 -6.98
C ILE A 23 -17.26 8.30 -5.81
N LYS A 24 -16.95 9.30 -4.98
CA LYS A 24 -16.14 9.14 -3.76
C LYS A 24 -16.66 9.99 -2.60
N PRO A 25 -16.41 9.58 -1.34
CA PRO A 25 -16.71 10.40 -0.16
C PRO A 25 -15.95 11.74 -0.18
N ASN A 26 -16.54 12.78 0.40
CA ASN A 26 -15.94 14.12 0.46
C ASN A 26 -14.66 14.17 1.32
N ASN A 27 -14.49 13.22 2.23
CA ASN A 27 -13.34 13.08 3.12
C ASN A 27 -12.25 12.14 2.57
N LEU A 28 -12.26 11.87 1.26
CA LEU A 28 -11.28 11.02 0.60
C LEU A 28 -10.74 11.72 -0.64
N GLU A 29 -9.44 11.85 -0.73
CA GLU A 29 -8.73 12.28 -1.94
C GLU A 29 -7.73 11.22 -2.40
N PHE A 30 -7.35 11.31 -3.67
CA PHE A 30 -6.34 10.44 -4.26
C PHE A 30 -5.24 11.31 -4.88
N VAL A 31 -4.00 10.91 -4.64
CA VAL A 31 -2.81 11.55 -5.21
C VAL A 31 -2.09 10.52 -6.06
N GLU A 32 -1.77 10.91 -7.29
CA GLU A 32 -0.98 10.08 -8.19
C GLU A 32 0.50 10.18 -7.80
N ALA A 33 1.07 9.09 -7.29
CA ALA A 33 2.47 9.00 -6.91
C ALA A 33 2.95 7.54 -6.85
N ASP A 34 4.23 7.32 -7.12
CA ASP A 34 4.90 6.05 -6.87
C ASP A 34 5.58 6.08 -5.51
N VAL A 35 5.21 5.15 -4.62
CA VAL A 35 5.78 5.08 -3.26
C VAL A 35 7.29 4.85 -3.25
N THR A 36 7.85 4.31 -4.35
CA THR A 36 9.28 4.04 -4.50
C THR A 36 10.08 5.28 -4.92
N ASP A 37 9.42 6.35 -5.36
CA ASP A 37 10.02 7.66 -5.65
C ASP A 37 9.94 8.65 -4.47
N GLY A 38 9.20 8.28 -3.44
CA GLY A 38 8.95 9.11 -2.25
C GLY A 38 7.52 9.63 -2.19
N LEU A 39 7.04 9.86 -0.97
CA LEU A 39 5.71 10.34 -0.71
C LEU A 39 5.67 11.88 -0.77
N PRO A 40 4.74 12.49 -1.52
CA PRO A 40 4.67 13.95 -1.73
C PRO A 40 4.02 14.68 -0.54
N PHE A 41 4.42 14.30 0.68
CA PHE A 41 3.89 14.81 1.93
C PHE A 41 5.01 15.31 2.83
N HIS A 42 4.67 16.21 3.74
CA HIS A 42 5.58 16.70 4.74
C HIS A 42 5.84 15.67 5.83
N ASP A 43 6.92 15.88 6.57
CA ASP A 43 7.23 15.08 7.74
C ASP A 43 6.12 15.26 8.79
N ASN A 44 5.73 14.17 9.45
CA ASN A 44 4.73 14.19 10.53
C ASN A 44 3.37 14.78 10.10
N GLU A 45 2.92 14.48 8.88
CA GLU A 45 1.65 14.96 8.36
C GLU A 45 0.46 14.11 8.83
N PHE A 46 0.64 12.78 8.92
CA PHE A 46 -0.45 11.84 9.21
C PHE A 46 -0.38 11.26 10.62
N ASP A 47 -1.53 11.16 11.28
CA ASP A 47 -1.67 10.46 12.57
C ASP A 47 -1.69 8.93 12.39
N PHE A 48 -2.00 8.46 11.18
CA PHE A 48 -2.10 7.05 10.82
C PHE A 48 -1.74 6.84 9.34
N THR A 49 -0.85 5.89 9.06
CA THR A 49 -0.54 5.44 7.70
C THR A 49 -0.81 3.94 7.56
N HIS A 50 -1.24 3.54 6.37
CA HIS A 50 -1.59 2.15 6.07
C HIS A 50 -1.05 1.74 4.70
N ALA A 51 -0.42 0.57 4.66
CA ALA A 51 0.08 -0.05 3.44
C ALA A 51 -0.49 -1.47 3.33
N GLU A 52 -1.21 -1.75 2.24
CA GLU A 52 -1.83 -3.06 2.00
C GLU A 52 -1.20 -3.78 0.81
N ASN A 53 -0.87 -5.06 0.96
CA ASN A 53 -0.37 -5.96 -0.10
C ASN A 53 0.89 -5.43 -0.84
N MET A 54 1.70 -4.60 -0.19
CA MET A 54 2.90 -4.00 -0.80
C MET A 54 3.95 -5.03 -1.19
N GLY A 55 4.02 -6.19 -0.55
CA GLY A 55 4.95 -7.27 -0.91
C GLY A 55 4.63 -7.97 -2.23
N LEU A 56 3.50 -7.64 -2.87
CA LEU A 56 3.21 -8.04 -4.26
C LEU A 56 3.85 -7.10 -5.29
N VAL A 57 4.27 -5.90 -4.86
CA VAL A 57 4.72 -4.80 -5.74
C VAL A 57 6.18 -4.43 -5.45
N LEU A 58 6.59 -4.45 -4.19
CA LEU A 58 7.93 -4.07 -3.75
C LEU A 58 8.90 -5.25 -3.75
N THR A 59 10.11 -4.99 -4.21
CA THR A 59 11.27 -5.86 -4.00
C THR A 59 11.82 -5.71 -2.57
N PRO A 60 12.57 -6.70 -2.05
CA PRO A 60 13.19 -6.62 -0.72
C PRO A 60 14.00 -5.34 -0.49
N ASP A 61 14.75 -4.88 -1.50
CA ASP A 61 15.62 -3.71 -1.38
C ASP A 61 14.84 -2.38 -1.35
N GLN A 62 13.60 -2.36 -1.85
CA GLN A 62 12.75 -1.16 -1.84
C GLN A 62 12.05 -0.94 -0.49
N TRP A 63 11.93 -1.99 0.33
CA TRP A 63 11.20 -1.91 1.60
C TRP A 63 11.83 -0.92 2.58
N ASP A 64 13.16 -0.88 2.67
CA ASP A 64 13.84 0.03 3.59
C ASP A 64 13.50 1.49 3.27
N PHE A 65 13.47 1.84 1.98
CA PHE A 65 13.09 3.18 1.53
C PHE A 65 11.61 3.47 1.81
N VAL A 66 10.70 2.57 1.43
CA VAL A 66 9.26 2.77 1.63
C VAL A 66 8.91 2.86 3.12
N LEU A 67 9.52 2.02 3.97
CA LEU A 67 9.35 2.11 5.41
C LEU A 67 9.87 3.43 5.96
N SER A 68 11.00 3.93 5.45
CA SER A 68 11.52 5.24 5.86
C SER A 68 10.58 6.38 5.51
N GLU A 69 9.92 6.32 4.35
CA GLU A 69 8.92 7.30 3.94
C GLU A 69 7.65 7.22 4.79
N LEU A 70 7.14 6.01 5.07
CA LEU A 70 6.01 5.82 5.98
C LEU A 70 6.30 6.37 7.38
N ILE A 71 7.52 6.14 7.90
CA ILE A 71 7.97 6.70 9.18
C ILE A 71 8.03 8.23 9.11
N ARG A 72 8.63 8.78 8.05
CA ARG A 72 8.80 10.23 7.88
C ARG A 72 7.47 10.97 7.90
N VAL A 73 6.48 10.49 7.13
CA VAL A 73 5.18 11.17 7.01
C VAL A 73 4.26 10.92 8.18
N THR A 74 4.52 9.91 9.02
CA THR A 74 3.72 9.61 10.22
C THR A 74 4.20 10.41 11.42
N LYS A 75 3.29 11.04 12.15
CA LYS A 75 3.62 11.83 13.35
C LYS A 75 4.28 10.96 14.43
N PRO A 76 5.11 11.55 15.32
CA PRO A 76 5.62 10.84 16.48
C PRO A 76 4.44 10.46 17.39
N GLY A 77 4.31 9.17 17.71
CA GLY A 77 3.16 8.63 18.44
C GLY A 77 1.96 8.24 17.56
N GLY A 78 2.02 8.49 16.25
CA GLY A 78 1.11 7.93 15.26
C GLY A 78 1.37 6.45 15.01
N TYR A 79 0.53 5.84 14.18
CA TYR A 79 0.58 4.41 13.89
C TYR A 79 0.84 4.15 12.40
N ILE A 80 1.67 3.16 12.13
CA ILE A 80 1.90 2.60 10.80
C ILE A 80 1.34 1.19 10.81
N GLU A 81 0.37 0.92 9.94
CA GLU A 81 -0.19 -0.40 9.74
C GLU A 81 0.30 -0.98 8.41
N ILE A 82 0.86 -2.19 8.45
CA ILE A 82 1.25 -2.93 7.25
C ILE A 82 0.48 -4.23 7.26
N SER A 83 -0.35 -4.41 6.25
CA SER A 83 -1.17 -5.60 6.05
C SER A 83 -0.76 -6.28 4.76
N ASP A 84 -0.05 -7.40 4.88
CA ASP A 84 0.40 -8.15 3.70
C ASP A 84 -0.03 -9.60 3.77
N ARG A 85 -0.17 -10.21 2.60
CA ARG A 85 -0.38 -11.65 2.49
C ARG A 85 0.92 -12.35 2.86
N ARG A 86 0.79 -13.49 3.54
CA ARG A 86 1.94 -14.36 3.79
C ARG A 86 2.53 -14.80 2.45
N ASN A 87 3.72 -14.28 2.12
CA ASN A 87 4.45 -14.65 0.91
C ASN A 87 5.22 -15.99 1.05
N GLY A 88 5.03 -16.73 2.15
CA GLY A 88 5.72 -17.98 2.44
C GLY A 88 4.78 -19.20 2.42
N HIS A 89 5.07 -20.17 1.55
CA HIS A 89 4.38 -21.46 1.46
C HIS A 89 4.75 -22.43 2.59
N VAL A 90 4.75 -21.99 3.85
CA VAL A 90 4.98 -22.89 4.98
C VAL A 90 3.66 -23.54 5.36
N GLY A 91 3.43 -24.75 4.85
CA GLY A 91 2.23 -25.56 5.13
C GLY A 91 1.17 -25.55 4.03
N ASP A 92 1.43 -24.91 2.90
CA ASP A 92 0.46 -24.85 1.80
C ASP A 92 0.37 -26.18 1.04
N GLY A 93 -0.86 -26.63 0.80
CA GLY A 93 -1.12 -27.81 -0.02
C GLY A 93 -0.57 -27.64 -1.45
N PRO A 94 -0.19 -28.73 -2.13
CA PRO A 94 0.51 -28.69 -3.42
C PRO A 94 -0.27 -27.97 -4.53
N ILE A 95 -1.59 -27.87 -4.42
CA ILE A 95 -2.45 -27.13 -5.37
C ILE A 95 -2.33 -25.62 -5.16
N PHE A 96 -2.39 -25.16 -3.91
CA PHE A 96 -2.26 -23.73 -3.59
C PHE A 96 -0.88 -23.20 -4.00
N ARG A 97 0.16 -24.02 -3.79
CA ARG A 97 1.51 -23.71 -4.26
C ARG A 97 1.60 -23.53 -5.77
N LYS A 98 1.01 -24.43 -6.56
CA LYS A 98 0.96 -24.32 -8.04
C LYS A 98 0.23 -23.05 -8.50
N ILE A 99 -0.89 -22.70 -7.86
CA ILE A 99 -1.66 -21.49 -8.19
C ILE A 99 -0.83 -20.24 -7.85
N SER A 100 -0.22 -20.20 -6.65
CA SER A 100 0.61 -19.09 -6.23
C SER A 100 1.85 -18.91 -7.10
N ASP A 101 2.53 -20.01 -7.49
CA ASP A 101 3.67 -19.96 -8.39
C ASP A 101 3.25 -19.47 -9.79
N ALA A 102 2.12 -19.95 -10.33
CA ALA A 102 1.56 -19.47 -11.60
C ALA A 102 1.22 -17.97 -11.56
N SER A 103 0.66 -17.47 -10.45
CA SER A 103 0.38 -16.05 -10.25
C SER A 103 1.64 -15.19 -10.23
N LYS A 104 2.75 -15.67 -9.66
CA LYS A 104 4.05 -14.97 -9.72
C LYS A 104 4.54 -14.79 -11.16
N TYR A 105 4.34 -15.77 -12.03
CA TYR A 105 4.69 -15.65 -13.44
C TYR A 105 3.83 -14.60 -14.17
N ILE A 106 2.54 -14.50 -13.85
CA ILE A 106 1.64 -13.49 -14.46
C ILE A 106 2.10 -12.06 -14.11
N HIS A 107 2.56 -11.83 -12.87
CA HIS A 107 3.12 -10.53 -12.47
C HIS A 107 4.44 -10.20 -13.19
N CYS A 108 5.26 -11.20 -13.51
CA CYS A 108 6.54 -11.01 -14.20
C CYS A 108 6.41 -10.71 -15.71
N PHE A 109 5.25 -10.97 -16.32
CA PHE A 109 4.99 -10.70 -17.74
C PHE A 109 4.36 -9.32 -18.03
N GLN A 110 4.12 -8.50 -16.99
CA GLN A 110 3.60 -7.13 -17.15
C GLN A 110 4.63 -6.03 -16.89
N SER A 111 5.91 -6.38 -16.74
CA SER A 111 7.06 -5.47 -16.63
C SER A 111 7.96 -5.56 -17.86
#